data_AF-A0A937R0G5-F1
#
_entry.id   AF-A0A937R0G5-F1
#
_cell.length_a   1.000
_cell.length_b   1.000
_cell.length_c   1.000
_cell.angle_alpha   90.00
_cell.angle_beta   90.00
_cell.angle_gamma   90.00
#
_symmetry.space_group_name_H-M   'P 1'
#
loop_
_entity.id
_entity.type
_entity.pdbx_description
1 polymer ?
#
loop_
_entity_poly.entity_id
_entity_poly.type
_entity_poly.pdbx_seq_one_letter_code
_entity_poly.pdbx_strand_id
1 'polypeptide(L)'
;MAHFDKAIPPGGEGKIKLQVTTKGYQGSVQKSAKVYHNDPNTKMLVLRLKAHVKVLIHLSSRYVRLYGKEGQSITRVVDIKAELDKPLKINPIEFNLKDKLSYTIEEIEKGKKYRIKFKSIPGPPQTYTGFLKLKTNYPEKPELTVRIRGRIGKKG
;
A
#
# COMPACT_ATOMS: atom_id res chain seq x y z
N MET A 1 3.04 -15.35 13.60
CA MET A 1 4.20 -16.27 13.64
C MET A 1 3.75 -17.60 13.06
N ALA A 2 4.65 -18.39 12.49
CA ALA A 2 4.31 -19.75 12.05
C ALA A 2 4.33 -20.69 13.26
N HIS A 3 3.41 -21.63 13.32
CA HIS A 3 3.39 -22.71 14.32
C HIS A 3 3.40 -24.04 13.58
N PHE A 4 4.26 -24.97 13.97
CA PHE A 4 4.40 -26.25 13.30
C PHE A 4 4.94 -27.31 14.24
N ASP A 5 4.63 -28.57 13.94
CA ASP A 5 5.18 -29.71 14.65
C ASP A 5 6.66 -29.88 14.27
N LYS A 6 7.55 -29.86 15.27
CA LYS A 6 9.01 -29.91 15.06
C LYS A 6 9.52 -31.30 14.71
N ALA A 7 8.75 -32.34 15.06
CA ALA A 7 9.08 -33.74 14.81
C ALA A 7 7.81 -34.46 14.35
N ILE A 8 7.94 -35.24 13.28
CA ILE A 8 6.88 -36.06 12.71
C ILE A 8 7.42 -37.49 12.70
N PRO A 9 6.81 -38.45 13.40
CA PRO A 9 7.27 -39.84 13.37
C PRO A 9 7.12 -40.43 11.97
N PRO A 10 7.89 -41.48 11.61
CA PRO A 10 7.73 -42.18 10.33
C PRO A 10 6.27 -42.60 10.10
N GLY A 11 5.73 -42.27 8.93
CA GLY A 11 4.32 -42.54 8.57
C GLY A 11 3.28 -41.65 9.28
N GLY A 12 3.70 -40.71 10.13
CA GLY A 12 2.83 -39.78 10.81
C GLY A 12 2.48 -38.54 10.00
N GLU A 13 1.51 -37.76 10.50
CA GLU A 13 1.13 -36.47 9.95
C GLU A 13 1.63 -35.33 10.86
N GLY A 14 2.17 -34.27 10.26
CA GLY A 14 2.49 -33.02 10.94
C GLY A 14 1.61 -31.87 10.48
N LYS A 15 1.35 -30.90 11.35
CA LYS A 15 0.53 -29.73 11.06
C LYS A 15 1.39 -28.47 11.01
N ILE A 16 1.12 -27.64 10.01
CA ILE A 16 1.72 -26.31 9.85
C ILE A 16 0.60 -25.27 9.82
N LYS A 17 0.60 -24.35 10.78
CA LYS A 17 -0.32 -23.22 10.87
C LYS A 17 0.39 -21.94 10.45
N LEU A 18 -0.08 -21.39 9.33
CA LEU A 18 0.39 -20.11 8.77
C LEU A 18 -0.69 -19.05 8.97
N GLN A 19 -0.29 -17.87 9.45
CA GLN A 19 -1.18 -16.72 9.61
C GLN A 19 -0.78 -15.61 8.63
N VAL A 20 -1.74 -15.11 7.86
CA VAL A 20 -1.52 -14.03 6.89
C VAL A 20 -2.28 -12.77 7.33
N THR A 21 -1.55 -11.71 7.63
CA THR A 21 -2.14 -10.40 7.92
C THR A 21 -2.40 -9.66 6.61
N THR A 22 -3.67 -9.43 6.28
CA THR A 22 -4.09 -8.74 5.05
C THR A 22 -4.12 -7.21 5.19
N LYS A 23 -3.80 -6.67 6.38
CA LYS A 23 -3.69 -5.22 6.62
C LYS A 23 -2.72 -4.58 5.61
N GLY A 24 -3.24 -3.64 4.81
CA GLY A 24 -2.47 -2.92 3.80
C GLY A 24 -2.40 -3.59 2.42
N TYR A 25 -2.89 -4.83 2.29
CA TYR A 25 -3.05 -5.50 0.99
C TYR A 25 -4.39 -5.16 0.34
N GLN A 26 -4.47 -5.33 -0.97
CA GLN A 26 -5.67 -5.21 -1.80
C GLN A 26 -5.45 -5.98 -3.11
N GLY A 27 -6.53 -6.49 -3.70
CA GLY A 27 -6.49 -7.25 -4.95
C GLY A 27 -5.76 -8.59 -4.80
N SER A 28 -5.19 -9.08 -5.89
CA SER A 28 -4.48 -10.36 -5.92
C SER A 28 -3.19 -10.33 -5.09
N VAL A 29 -3.08 -11.23 -4.13
CA VAL A 29 -1.92 -11.40 -3.25
C VAL A 29 -1.43 -12.84 -3.34
N GLN A 30 -0.12 -12.99 -3.49
CA GLN A 30 0.55 -14.27 -3.37
C GLN A 30 1.54 -14.22 -2.20
N LYS A 31 1.49 -15.22 -1.33
CA LYS A 31 2.44 -15.44 -0.23
C LYS A 31 3.02 -16.83 -0.31
N SER A 32 4.23 -16.98 0.18
CA SER A 32 4.89 -18.28 0.26
C SER A 32 5.51 -18.50 1.63
N ALA A 33 5.53 -19.76 2.04
CA ALA A 33 6.29 -20.25 3.18
C ALA A 33 7.24 -21.34 2.69
N LYS A 34 8.49 -21.28 3.16
CA LYS A 34 9.47 -22.34 2.96
C LYS A 34 9.49 -23.21 4.20
N VAL A 35 9.30 -24.50 4.01
CA VAL A 35 9.36 -25.50 5.08
C VAL A 35 10.66 -26.26 4.86
N TYR A 36 11.54 -26.19 5.85
CA TYR A 36 12.79 -26.93 5.85
C TYR A 36 12.59 -28.23 6.63
N HIS A 37 13.08 -29.34 6.08
CA HIS A 37 12.98 -30.65 6.69
C HIS A 37 14.24 -31.48 6.39
N ASN A 38 14.42 -32.55 7.16
CA ASN A 38 15.61 -33.40 7.13
C ASN A 38 15.51 -34.60 6.18
N ASP A 39 14.57 -34.58 5.24
CA ASP A 39 14.52 -35.60 4.18
C ASP A 39 15.76 -35.43 3.27
N PRO A 40 16.58 -36.48 3.09
CA PRO A 40 17.81 -36.41 2.32
C PRO A 40 17.58 -36.13 0.83
N ASN A 41 16.41 -36.50 0.28
CA ASN A 41 16.06 -36.33 -1.13
C ASN A 41 15.48 -34.95 -1.41
N THR A 42 14.72 -34.39 -0.47
CA THR A 42 14.09 -33.07 -0.61
C THR A 42 14.32 -32.27 0.66
N LYS A 43 15.14 -31.22 0.63
CA LYS A 43 15.46 -30.46 1.86
C LYS A 43 14.49 -29.30 2.15
N MET A 44 13.61 -28.99 1.21
CA MET A 44 12.73 -27.82 1.28
C MET A 44 11.45 -28.00 0.47
N LEU A 45 10.31 -27.72 1.11
CA LEU A 45 9.01 -27.59 0.48
C LEU A 45 8.60 -26.12 0.42
N VAL A 46 7.94 -25.69 -0.68
CA VAL A 46 7.40 -24.33 -0.81
C VAL A 46 5.88 -24.37 -0.86
N LEU A 47 5.24 -23.87 0.20
CA LEU A 47 3.79 -23.68 0.25
C LEU A 47 3.45 -22.31 -0.34
N ARG A 48 2.53 -22.26 -1.30
CA ARG A 48 2.07 -21.01 -1.95
C ARG A 48 0.59 -20.77 -1.64
N LEU A 49 0.29 -19.60 -1.07
CA LEU A 49 -1.07 -19.10 -0.86
C LEU A 49 -1.37 -18.02 -1.90
N LYS A 50 -2.48 -18.17 -2.61
CA LYS A 50 -3.06 -17.13 -3.48
C LYS A 50 -4.39 -16.69 -2.88
N ALA A 51 -4.61 -15.38 -2.79
CA ALA A 51 -5.85 -14.81 -2.29
C ALA A 51 -6.20 -13.51 -3.03
N HIS A 52 -7.48 -13.18 -3.10
CA HIS A 52 -7.94 -11.88 -3.60
C HIS A 52 -8.52 -11.05 -2.45
N VAL A 53 -7.78 -10.04 -2.00
CA VAL A 53 -8.14 -9.19 -0.86
C VAL A 53 -9.11 -8.10 -1.31
N LYS A 54 -10.39 -8.27 -0.98
CA LYS A 54 -11.42 -7.24 -1.19
C LYS A 54 -11.25 -6.11 -0.18
N VAL A 55 -11.36 -4.85 -0.64
CA VAL A 55 -11.27 -3.66 0.20
C VAL A 55 -12.44 -2.73 -0.11
N LEU A 56 -12.91 -1.98 0.88
CA LEU A 56 -14.03 -1.05 0.71
C LEU A 56 -13.68 0.16 -0.19
N ILE A 57 -12.41 0.60 -0.08
CA ILE A 57 -11.85 1.72 -0.83
C ILE A 57 -10.48 1.28 -1.34
N HIS A 58 -10.35 1.24 -2.66
CA HIS A 58 -9.12 0.94 -3.39
C HIS A 58 -8.30 2.22 -3.60
N LEU A 59 -6.99 2.15 -3.38
CA LEU A 59 -6.05 3.23 -3.70
C LEU A 59 -5.01 2.70 -4.70
N SER A 60 -4.82 3.34 -5.84
CA SER A 60 -3.79 2.90 -6.81
C SER A 60 -2.38 2.94 -6.22
N SER A 61 -2.13 3.85 -5.28
CA SER A 61 -0.93 3.84 -4.44
C SER A 61 -1.19 4.43 -3.05
N ARG A 62 -0.69 3.76 -2.01
CA ARG A 62 -0.65 4.27 -0.63
C ARG A 62 0.60 5.09 -0.33
N TYR A 63 1.60 4.97 -1.20
CA TYR A 63 2.92 5.59 -1.05
C TYR A 63 3.29 6.32 -2.34
N VAL A 64 3.18 7.64 -2.31
CA VAL A 64 3.60 8.49 -3.42
C VAL A 64 5.10 8.76 -3.28
N ARG A 65 5.85 8.44 -4.34
CA ARG A 65 7.28 8.73 -4.43
C ARG A 65 7.54 9.74 -5.53
N LEU A 66 8.08 10.89 -5.14
CA LEU A 66 8.49 11.95 -6.06
C LEU A 66 10.02 12.05 -6.03
N TYR A 67 10.66 11.53 -7.07
CA TYR A 67 12.12 11.58 -7.21
C TYR A 67 12.47 12.38 -8.46
N GLY A 68 13.41 13.30 -8.33
CA GLY A 68 13.91 14.08 -9.45
C GLY A 68 15.10 14.95 -9.05
N LYS A 69 15.46 15.86 -9.94
CA LYS A 69 16.61 16.76 -9.78
C LYS A 69 16.16 18.18 -9.43
N GLU A 70 17.09 18.95 -8.91
CA GLU A 70 16.93 20.38 -8.65
C GLU A 70 16.35 21.11 -9.88
N GLY A 71 15.39 22.00 -9.64
CA GLY A 71 14.66 22.73 -10.68
C GLY A 71 13.57 21.93 -11.41
N GLN A 72 13.46 20.61 -11.20
CA GLN A 72 12.44 19.79 -11.85
C GLN A 72 11.11 19.79 -11.09
N SER A 73 10.00 20.04 -11.78
CA SER A 73 8.66 19.78 -11.29
C SER A 73 8.27 18.32 -11.56
N ILE A 74 7.91 17.57 -10.52
CA ILE A 74 7.52 16.16 -10.62
C ILE A 74 6.05 16.05 -10.25
N THR A 75 5.27 15.35 -11.08
CA THR A 75 3.86 15.07 -10.82
C THR A 75 3.64 13.58 -10.60
N ARG A 76 2.79 13.24 -9.62
CA ARG A 76 2.34 11.88 -9.35
C ARG A 76 0.85 11.85 -9.09
N VAL A 77 0.22 10.76 -9.46
CA VAL A 77 -1.23 10.60 -9.38
C VAL A 77 -1.57 9.41 -8.50
N VAL A 78 -2.60 9.58 -7.67
CA VAL A 78 -3.22 8.50 -6.90
C VAL A 78 -4.71 8.48 -7.23
N ASP A 79 -5.19 7.33 -7.69
CA ASP A 79 -6.60 7.11 -7.93
C ASP A 79 -7.21 6.42 -6.71
N ILE A 80 -8.36 6.93 -6.27
CA ILE A 80 -9.17 6.39 -5.19
C ILE A 80 -10.47 5.90 -5.80
N LYS A 81 -10.85 4.65 -5.51
CA LYS A 81 -12.07 4.04 -6.03
C LYS A 81 -12.88 3.42 -4.89
N ALA A 82 -14.17 3.72 -4.86
CA ALA A 82 -15.14 3.01 -4.06
C ALA A 82 -15.38 1.62 -4.67
N GLU A 83 -15.30 0.57 -3.85
CA GLU A 83 -15.64 -0.80 -4.24
C GLU A 83 -16.96 -1.27 -3.61
N LEU A 84 -17.67 -0.37 -2.94
CA LEU A 84 -19.01 -0.61 -2.39
C LEU A 84 -20.07 0.03 -3.28
N ASP A 85 -21.27 -0.53 -3.25
CA ASP A 85 -22.47 0.00 -3.93
C ASP A 85 -23.10 1.16 -3.14
N LYS A 86 -22.29 1.95 -2.45
CA LYS A 86 -22.67 3.20 -1.78
C LYS A 86 -21.74 4.33 -2.22
N PRO A 87 -22.20 5.59 -2.25
CA PRO A 87 -21.37 6.70 -2.67
C PRO A 87 -20.26 6.97 -1.63
N LEU A 88 -19.03 7.08 -2.09
CA LEU A 88 -17.88 7.53 -1.34
C LEU A 88 -17.80 9.05 -1.39
N LYS A 89 -17.67 9.70 -0.23
CA LYS A 89 -17.28 11.11 -0.11
C LYS A 89 -15.93 11.18 0.59
N ILE A 90 -15.02 12.00 0.07
CA ILE A 90 -13.71 12.25 0.68
C ILE A 90 -13.49 13.73 0.93
N ASN A 91 -12.89 14.06 2.07
CA ASN A 91 -12.54 15.44 2.42
C ASN A 91 -11.12 15.47 3.00
N PRO A 92 -10.23 16.37 2.54
CA PRO A 92 -8.93 16.52 3.17
C PRO A 92 -9.08 17.06 4.59
N ILE A 93 -8.38 16.44 5.52
CA ILE A 93 -8.38 16.84 6.94
C ILE A 93 -7.02 17.32 7.43
N GLU A 94 -5.93 16.80 6.87
CA GLU A 94 -4.58 17.18 7.28
C GLU A 94 -3.59 16.99 6.14
N PHE A 95 -2.70 17.96 5.97
CA PHE A 95 -1.62 17.90 5.00
C PHE A 95 -0.41 18.68 5.52
N ASN A 96 0.74 18.00 5.63
CA ASN A 96 1.93 18.52 6.29
C ASN A 96 3.13 18.79 5.34
N LEU A 97 2.88 18.94 4.04
CA LEU A 97 3.91 19.21 3.03
C LEU A 97 3.64 20.47 2.20
N LYS A 98 2.89 21.45 2.75
CA LYS A 98 2.45 22.66 2.04
C LYS A 98 3.58 23.43 1.34
N ASP A 99 4.76 23.50 1.96
CA ASP A 99 5.91 24.25 1.41
C ASP A 99 6.78 23.43 0.43
N LYS A 100 6.44 22.15 0.21
CA LYS A 100 7.24 21.21 -0.58
C LYS A 100 6.45 20.64 -1.76
N LEU A 101 5.13 20.59 -1.63
CA LEU A 101 4.26 19.85 -2.54
C LEU A 101 2.86 20.47 -2.50
N SER A 102 2.26 20.64 -3.68
CA SER A 102 0.83 20.93 -3.80
C SER A 102 0.05 19.67 -4.20
N TYR A 103 -1.24 19.66 -3.90
CA TYR A 103 -2.13 18.59 -4.36
C TYR A 103 -3.47 19.16 -4.84
N THR A 104 -4.07 18.47 -5.82
CA THR A 104 -5.45 18.70 -6.23
C THR A 104 -6.23 17.39 -6.15
N ILE A 105 -7.51 17.46 -5.82
CA ILE A 105 -8.43 16.32 -5.79
C ILE A 105 -9.50 16.58 -6.84
N GLU A 106 -9.63 15.68 -7.79
CA GLU A 106 -10.63 15.73 -8.86
C GLU A 106 -11.58 14.54 -8.67
N GLU A 107 -12.89 14.81 -8.68
CA GLU A 107 -13.91 13.77 -8.72
C GLU A 107 -14.13 13.35 -10.18
N ILE A 108 -13.69 12.15 -10.54
CA ILE A 108 -13.73 11.64 -11.92
C ILE A 108 -15.06 10.95 -12.20
N GLU A 109 -15.60 10.24 -11.22
CA GLU A 109 -16.92 9.61 -11.27
C GLU A 109 -17.61 9.91 -9.95
N LYS A 110 -18.72 10.64 -10.01
CA LYS A 110 -19.41 11.18 -8.83
C LYS A 110 -19.69 10.10 -7.79
N GLY A 111 -19.16 10.28 -6.58
CA GLY A 111 -19.30 9.35 -5.47
C GLY A 111 -18.59 8.01 -5.65
N LYS A 112 -17.72 7.83 -6.67
CA LYS A 112 -17.11 6.52 -6.94
C LYS A 112 -15.63 6.57 -7.23
N LYS A 113 -15.14 7.54 -7.99
CA LYS A 113 -13.72 7.65 -8.35
C LYS A 113 -13.21 9.06 -8.16
N TYR A 114 -12.09 9.16 -7.47
CA TYR A 114 -11.34 10.40 -7.27
C TYR A 114 -9.92 10.23 -7.76
N ARG A 115 -9.33 11.32 -8.26
CA ARG A 115 -7.95 11.40 -8.69
C ARG A 115 -7.24 12.50 -7.92
N ILE A 116 -6.20 12.12 -7.21
CA ILE A 116 -5.35 13.05 -6.48
C ILE A 116 -4.07 13.27 -7.27
N LYS A 117 -3.81 14.50 -7.70
CA LYS A 117 -2.57 14.88 -8.38
C LYS A 117 -1.68 15.60 -7.38
N PHE A 118 -0.52 15.03 -7.11
CA PHE A 118 0.54 15.63 -6.30
C PHE A 118 1.59 16.23 -7.21
N LYS A 119 1.94 17.50 -6.99
CA LYS A 119 2.96 18.20 -7.77
C LYS A 119 4.03 18.74 -6.81
N SER A 120 5.29 18.40 -7.05
CA SER A 120 6.40 18.94 -6.28
C SER A 120 6.64 20.40 -6.63
N ILE A 121 6.93 21.21 -5.61
CA ILE A 121 7.39 22.58 -5.81
C ILE A 121 8.89 22.51 -6.13
N PRO A 122 9.35 23.05 -7.28
CA PRO A 122 10.77 23.13 -7.60
C PRO A 122 11.53 23.88 -6.51
N GLY A 123 12.71 23.39 -6.15
CA GLY A 123 13.52 23.98 -5.09
C GLY A 123 14.86 23.27 -4.94
N PRO A 124 15.62 23.63 -3.88
CA PRO A 124 16.94 23.08 -3.65
C PRO A 124 16.88 21.57 -3.36
N PRO A 125 18.02 20.87 -3.44
CA PRO A 125 18.13 19.46 -3.09
C PRO A 125 17.65 19.21 -1.66
N GLN A 126 16.67 18.33 -1.51
CA GLN A 126 16.06 18.04 -0.22
C GLN A 126 15.36 16.68 -0.24
N THR A 127 15.26 16.07 0.94
CA THR A 127 14.39 14.90 1.16
C THR A 127 13.29 15.32 2.10
N TYR A 128 12.06 14.89 1.81
CA TYR A 128 10.91 15.16 2.67
C TYR A 128 10.02 13.93 2.77
N THR A 129 9.39 13.77 3.93
CA THR A 129 8.37 12.75 4.16
C THR A 129 7.19 13.40 4.84
N GLY A 130 5.99 13.00 4.42
CA GLY A 130 4.76 13.53 4.97
C GLY A 130 3.57 12.73 4.49
N PHE A 131 2.39 13.33 4.59
CA PHE A 131 1.15 12.65 4.28
C PHE A 131 0.04 13.63 3.90
N LEU A 132 -0.94 13.09 3.20
CA LEU A 132 -2.27 13.65 3.05
C LEU A 132 -3.25 12.71 3.78
N LYS A 133 -3.95 13.22 4.80
CA LYS A 133 -5.07 12.52 5.44
C LYS A 133 -6.38 13.00 4.86
N LEU A 134 -7.25 12.05 4.57
CA LEU A 134 -8.60 12.26 4.06
C LEU A 134 -9.59 11.59 5.00
N LYS A 135 -10.66 12.30 5.34
CA LYS A 135 -11.83 11.72 5.99
C LYS A 135 -12.75 11.12 4.93
N THR A 136 -13.38 9.99 5.24
CA THR A 136 -14.41 9.36 4.41
C THR A 136 -15.73 9.26 5.16
N ASN A 137 -16.81 9.04 4.41
CA ASN A 137 -18.12 8.76 4.96
C ASN A 137 -18.35 7.26 5.29
N TYR A 138 -17.34 6.40 5.17
CA TYR A 138 -17.48 4.97 5.49
C TYR A 138 -17.09 4.72 6.95
N PRO A 139 -17.99 4.25 7.82
CA PRO A 139 -17.69 4.05 9.24
C PRO A 139 -16.63 2.97 9.47
N GLU A 140 -16.52 2.00 8.57
CA GLU A 140 -15.53 0.92 8.65
C GLU A 140 -14.12 1.40 8.23
N LYS A 141 -14.03 2.54 7.53
CA LYS A 141 -12.78 3.14 7.07
C LYS A 141 -12.89 4.68 7.06
N PRO A 142 -13.03 5.31 8.24
CA PRO A 142 -13.34 6.74 8.34
C PRO A 142 -12.19 7.63 7.90
N GLU A 143 -10.97 7.09 7.85
CA GLU A 143 -9.76 7.83 7.46
C GLU A 143 -8.94 7.07 6.41
N LEU A 144 -8.37 7.82 5.47
CA LEU A 144 -7.38 7.36 4.50
C LEU A 144 -6.13 8.22 4.64
N THR A 145 -4.96 7.58 4.73
CA THR A 145 -3.67 8.26 4.70
C THR A 145 -2.92 7.88 3.43
N VAL A 146 -2.58 8.89 2.62
CA VAL A 146 -1.62 8.75 1.53
C VAL A 146 -0.28 9.23 2.04
N ARG A 147 0.69 8.33 2.16
CA ARG A 147 2.05 8.66 2.59
C ARG A 147 2.86 9.14 1.39
N ILE A 148 3.67 10.17 1.60
CA ILE A 148 4.39 10.85 0.54
C ILE A 148 5.87 10.90 0.93
N ARG A 149 6.73 10.54 -0.01
CA ARG A 149 8.18 10.69 0.11
C ARG A 149 8.72 11.41 -1.12
N GLY A 150 9.41 12.52 -0.90
CA GLY A 150 10.14 13.25 -1.92
C GLY A 150 11.65 13.12 -1.74
N ARG A 151 12.38 13.05 -2.84
CA ARG A 151 13.84 13.21 -2.88
C ARG A 151 14.21 14.02 -4.12
N ILE A 152 14.72 15.22 -3.90
CA ILE A 152 15.28 16.10 -4.92
C ILE A 152 16.80 16.05 -4.79
N GLY A 153 17.48 15.57 -5.82
CA GLY A 153 18.95 15.53 -5.88
C GLY A 153 19.54 16.79 -6.50
N LYS A 154 20.84 17.04 -6.27
CA LYS A 154 21.60 18.09 -6.97
C LYS A 154 21.49 17.91 -8.48
N LYS A 155 21.49 19.04 -9.21
CA LYS A 155 21.79 19.00 -10.64
C LYS A 155 23.22 18.49 -10.79
N GLY A 156 23.37 17.38 -11.51
CA GLY A 156 24.68 16.83 -11.86
C GLY A 156 25.34 17.65 -12.94
#